data_AF-A0A8M1MGF2-F1
#
_entry.id   AF-A0A8M1MGF2-F1
#
_cell.length_a   1.000
_cell.length_b   1.000
_cell.length_c   1.000
_cell.angle_alpha   90.00
_cell.angle_beta   90.00
_cell.angle_gamma   90.00
#
_symmetry.space_group_name_H-M   'P 1'
#
loop_
_entity.id
_entity.type
_entity.pdbx_description
1 polymer ?
#
loop_
_entity_poly.entity_id
_entity_poly.type
_entity_poly.pdbx_seq_one_letter_code
_entity_poly.pdbx_strand_id
1 'polypeptide(L)'
;MMEAFASRYCLCNPGVFQSTDTCYVLSFAIIMLNTSLHNHNVRDKPTAERFVTMNRGINEGGDLPEELLRNLYESIKNEPFKIPEDDGNDLTHTFFNPDREGWLLKLGGRVKTWKRRWFILTDNCLYYFEYTTDKEPRGIIPLENLSIREVEDPRKPNCFELYNPSHKGQVIKACKTEADGRVVEGNHVVYRISAPSPEEKEEWMKSIRASISRDPFYDMLATRKRRIANKK
;
A
#
# COMPACT_ATOMS: atom_id res chain seq x y z
N MET A 1 -6.39 -5.04 -15.65
CA MET A 1 -6.27 -6.52 -15.57
C MET A 1 -7.42 -7.12 -14.75
N MET A 2 -7.57 -6.77 -13.46
CA MET A 2 -8.66 -7.30 -12.62
C MET A 2 -10.08 -6.94 -13.08
N GLU A 3 -10.28 -5.78 -13.73
CA GLU A 3 -11.58 -5.40 -14.30
C GLU A 3 -12.01 -6.34 -15.44
N ALA A 4 -11.06 -6.72 -16.31
CA ALA A 4 -11.31 -7.67 -17.40
C ALA A 4 -11.54 -9.09 -16.85
N PHE A 5 -10.79 -9.49 -15.83
CA PHE A 5 -11.02 -10.75 -15.10
C PHE A 5 -12.44 -10.79 -14.51
N ALA A 6 -12.83 -9.77 -13.74
CA ALA A 6 -14.14 -9.71 -13.10
C ALA A 6 -15.27 -9.74 -14.13
N SER A 7 -15.13 -8.98 -15.22
CA SER A 7 -16.11 -8.97 -16.32
C SER A 7 -16.23 -10.37 -16.95
N ARG A 8 -15.10 -11.03 -17.21
CA ARG A 8 -15.09 -12.37 -17.79
C ARG A 8 -15.67 -13.41 -16.83
N TYR A 9 -15.36 -13.33 -15.54
CA TYR A 9 -15.89 -14.23 -14.53
C TYR A 9 -17.42 -14.11 -14.44
N CYS A 10 -17.96 -12.88 -14.38
CA CYS A 10 -19.41 -12.65 -14.34
C CYS A 10 -20.11 -13.14 -15.61
N LEU A 11 -19.46 -13.01 -16.78
CA LEU A 11 -20.00 -13.53 -18.04
C LEU A 11 -20.05 -15.07 -18.05
N CYS A 12 -19.03 -15.73 -17.48
CA CYS A 12 -18.98 -17.18 -17.38
C CYS A 12 -19.88 -17.75 -16.27
N ASN A 13 -20.20 -16.94 -15.25
CA ASN A 13 -20.95 -17.35 -14.06
C ASN A 13 -22.12 -16.37 -13.80
N PRO A 14 -23.13 -16.34 -14.68
CA PRO A 14 -24.23 -15.39 -14.56
C PRO A 14 -25.03 -15.62 -13.27
N GLY A 15 -25.41 -14.53 -12.59
CA GLY A 15 -26.22 -14.57 -11.37
C GLY A 15 -25.46 -14.81 -10.07
N VAL A 16 -24.15 -15.10 -10.12
CA VAL A 16 -23.33 -15.26 -8.90
C VAL A 16 -23.10 -13.93 -8.18
N PHE A 17 -22.83 -12.86 -8.94
CA PHE A 17 -22.64 -11.51 -8.44
C PHE A 17 -23.61 -10.55 -9.12
N GLN A 18 -24.14 -9.56 -8.38
CA GLN A 18 -25.04 -8.54 -8.96
C GLN A 18 -24.33 -7.61 -9.94
N SER A 19 -23.01 -7.44 -9.78
CA SER A 19 -22.23 -6.55 -10.63
C SER A 19 -20.79 -7.04 -10.82
N THR A 20 -20.18 -6.59 -11.92
CA THR A 20 -18.73 -6.71 -12.13
C THR A 20 -17.94 -6.07 -10.99
N ASP A 21 -18.44 -4.96 -10.44
CA ASP A 21 -17.83 -4.29 -9.29
C ASP A 21 -17.80 -5.19 -8.05
N THR A 22 -18.88 -5.93 -7.76
CA THR A 22 -18.91 -6.90 -6.66
C THR A 22 -17.83 -7.97 -6.82
N CYS A 23 -17.73 -8.56 -8.03
CA CYS A 23 -16.72 -9.55 -8.35
C CYS A 23 -15.30 -8.99 -8.21
N TYR A 24 -15.07 -7.79 -8.72
CA TYR A 24 -13.81 -7.09 -8.65
C TYR A 24 -13.37 -6.87 -7.19
N VAL A 25 -14.23 -6.27 -6.38
CA VAL A 25 -13.94 -5.94 -4.98
C VAL A 25 -13.71 -7.21 -4.16
N LEU A 26 -14.52 -8.25 -4.36
CA LEU A 26 -14.33 -9.52 -3.67
C LEU A 26 -13.03 -10.21 -4.08
N SER A 27 -12.62 -10.09 -5.35
CA SER A 27 -11.34 -10.65 -5.81
C SER A 27 -10.15 -10.06 -5.05
N PHE A 28 -10.16 -8.75 -4.79
CA PHE A 28 -9.13 -8.13 -3.94
C PHE A 28 -9.23 -8.56 -2.48
N ALA A 29 -10.43 -8.74 -1.95
CA ALA A 29 -10.61 -9.28 -0.59
C ALA A 29 -10.01 -10.70 -0.45
N ILE A 30 -10.11 -11.53 -1.50
CA ILE A 30 -9.52 -12.87 -1.55
C ILE A 30 -7.98 -12.79 -1.64
N ILE A 31 -7.44 -11.90 -2.46
CA ILE A 31 -5.97 -11.67 -2.57
C ILE A 31 -5.40 -11.21 -1.22
N MET A 32 -6.08 -10.28 -0.54
CA MET A 32 -5.74 -9.85 0.82
C MET A 32 -5.78 -10.98 1.83
N LEU A 33 -6.80 -11.83 1.73
CA LEU A 33 -6.96 -12.97 2.61
C LEU A 33 -5.77 -13.93 2.44
N ASN A 34 -5.31 -14.15 1.21
CA ASN A 34 -4.13 -14.96 0.93
C ASN A 34 -2.89 -14.41 1.64
N THR A 35 -2.60 -13.11 1.50
CA THR A 35 -1.49 -12.46 2.23
C THR A 35 -1.69 -12.56 3.73
N SER A 36 -2.90 -12.28 4.23
CA SER A 36 -3.19 -12.29 5.65
C SER A 36 -2.98 -13.67 6.28
N LEU A 37 -3.41 -14.74 5.61
CA LEU A 37 -3.29 -16.10 6.09
C LEU A 37 -1.87 -16.66 5.98
N HIS A 38 -1.16 -16.38 4.88
CA HIS A 38 0.07 -17.10 4.55
C HIS A 38 1.36 -16.31 4.74
N ASN A 39 1.32 -14.97 4.81
CA ASN A 39 2.51 -14.18 5.12
C ASN A 39 2.85 -14.30 6.62
N HIS A 40 4.04 -14.81 6.95
CA HIS A 40 4.48 -15.02 8.34
C HIS A 40 4.61 -13.70 9.13
N ASN A 41 4.72 -12.55 8.47
CA ASN A 41 4.81 -11.25 9.12
C ASN A 41 3.45 -10.75 9.62
N VAL A 42 2.35 -11.28 9.09
CA VAL A 42 0.99 -10.95 9.56
C VAL A 42 0.68 -11.77 10.79
N ARG A 43 0.53 -11.11 11.95
CA ARG A 43 0.25 -11.78 13.23
C ARG A 43 -1.23 -12.07 13.45
N ASP A 44 -2.11 -11.18 12.99
CA ASP A 44 -3.56 -11.33 13.15
C ASP A 44 -4.14 -12.06 11.93
N LYS A 45 -4.41 -13.36 12.10
CA LYS A 45 -4.98 -14.22 11.05
C LYS A 45 -6.51 -14.16 11.16
N PRO A 46 -7.23 -13.59 10.18
CA PRO A 46 -8.69 -13.50 10.25
C PRO A 46 -9.33 -14.90 10.25
N THR A 47 -10.40 -15.11 11.02
CA THR A 47 -11.22 -16.35 10.94
C THR A 47 -12.21 -16.28 9.77
N ALA A 48 -12.86 -17.42 9.47
CA ALA A 48 -13.92 -17.50 8.46
C ALA A 48 -15.08 -16.53 8.76
N GLU A 49 -15.53 -16.47 10.02
CA GLU A 49 -16.60 -15.57 10.48
C GLU A 49 -16.22 -14.10 10.29
N ARG A 50 -14.94 -13.77 10.57
CA ARG A 50 -14.42 -12.42 10.36
C ARG A 50 -14.40 -12.08 8.87
N PHE A 51 -13.97 -12.98 8.00
CA PHE A 51 -13.98 -12.76 6.55
C PHE A 51 -15.41 -12.56 6.00
N VAL A 52 -16.39 -13.33 6.49
CA VAL A 52 -17.81 -13.14 6.15
C VAL A 52 -18.26 -11.74 6.56
N THR A 53 -17.98 -11.34 7.80
CA THR A 53 -18.39 -10.04 8.34
C THR A 53 -17.74 -8.87 7.59
N MET A 54 -16.46 -8.99 7.23
CA MET A 54 -15.72 -7.98 6.45
C MET A 54 -16.32 -7.72 5.06
N ASN A 55 -17.01 -8.71 4.48
CA ASN A 55 -17.59 -8.64 3.15
C ASN A 55 -19.11 -8.40 3.15
N ARG A 56 -19.71 -8.03 4.29
CA ARG A 56 -21.11 -7.57 4.31
C ARG A 56 -21.35 -6.36 3.41
N GLY A 57 -22.50 -6.33 2.76
CA GLY A 57 -22.96 -5.26 1.86
C GLY A 57 -22.21 -5.20 0.52
N ILE A 58 -21.33 -6.15 0.21
CA ILE A 58 -20.48 -6.09 -0.99
C ILE A 58 -21.27 -6.29 -2.30
N ASN A 59 -22.46 -6.90 -2.25
CA ASN A 59 -23.25 -7.27 -3.42
C ASN A 59 -24.30 -6.20 -3.74
N GLU A 60 -23.86 -5.02 -4.20
CA GLU A 60 -24.72 -3.83 -4.44
C GLU A 60 -25.53 -3.41 -3.20
N GLY A 61 -24.89 -3.47 -2.02
CA GLY A 61 -25.49 -3.13 -0.74
C GLY A 61 -26.17 -4.31 -0.04
N GLY A 62 -26.32 -5.45 -0.73
CA GLY A 62 -26.73 -6.73 -0.15
C GLY A 62 -25.54 -7.59 0.28
N ASP A 63 -25.84 -8.67 0.99
CA ASP A 63 -24.85 -9.67 1.40
C ASP A 63 -24.71 -10.79 0.36
N LEU A 64 -23.52 -11.35 0.22
CA LEU A 64 -23.30 -12.61 -0.51
C LEU A 64 -23.71 -13.79 0.37
N PRO A 65 -24.05 -14.96 -0.21
CA PRO A 65 -24.30 -16.17 0.56
C PRO A 65 -23.13 -16.50 1.49
N GLU A 66 -23.41 -16.74 2.77
CA GLU A 66 -22.38 -17.04 3.78
C GLU A 66 -21.55 -18.26 3.39
N GLU A 67 -22.21 -19.30 2.87
CA GLU A 67 -21.57 -20.52 2.39
C GLU A 67 -20.55 -20.24 1.28
N LEU A 68 -20.87 -19.34 0.33
CA LEU A 68 -19.93 -18.96 -0.72
C LEU A 68 -18.67 -18.32 -0.13
N LEU A 69 -18.82 -17.38 0.81
CA LEU A 69 -17.69 -16.70 1.45
C LEU A 69 -16.84 -17.65 2.31
N ARG A 70 -17.47 -18.62 2.99
CA ARG A 70 -16.78 -19.67 3.75
C ARG A 70 -15.99 -20.60 2.84
N ASN A 71 -16.56 -21.00 1.70
CA ASN A 71 -15.88 -21.86 0.72
C ASN A 71 -14.66 -21.15 0.12
N LEU A 72 -14.78 -19.86 -0.21
CA LEU A 72 -13.65 -19.05 -0.68
C LEU A 72 -12.56 -18.93 0.40
N TYR A 73 -12.95 -18.72 1.66
CA TYR A 73 -12.02 -18.60 2.77
C TYR A 73 -11.25 -19.91 3.01
N GLU A 74 -11.94 -21.05 3.13
CA GLU A 74 -11.28 -22.33 3.39
C GLU A 74 -10.42 -22.77 2.20
N SER A 75 -10.82 -22.45 0.97
CA SER A 75 -9.98 -22.69 -0.22
C SER A 75 -8.62 -21.99 -0.10
N ILE A 76 -8.62 -20.68 0.17
CA ILE A 76 -7.37 -19.92 0.36
C ILE A 76 -6.61 -20.40 1.57
N LYS A 77 -7.27 -20.68 2.70
CA LYS A 77 -6.62 -21.16 3.91
C LYS A 77 -5.91 -22.50 3.71
N ASN A 78 -6.49 -23.40 2.91
CA ASN A 78 -5.93 -24.71 2.63
C ASN A 78 -4.75 -24.65 1.65
N GLU A 79 -4.84 -23.81 0.62
CA GLU A 79 -3.77 -23.67 -0.37
C GLU A 79 -3.58 -22.20 -0.79
N PRO A 80 -2.37 -21.62 -0.61
CA PRO A 80 -2.09 -20.27 -1.09
C PRO A 80 -2.09 -20.23 -2.63
N PHE A 81 -2.28 -19.04 -3.19
CA PHE A 81 -2.13 -18.84 -4.64
C PHE A 81 -0.74 -19.30 -5.12
N LYS A 82 -0.71 -20.16 -6.13
CA LYS A 82 0.52 -20.52 -6.84
C LYS A 82 0.82 -19.47 -7.90
N ILE A 83 1.94 -18.76 -7.73
CA ILE A 83 2.43 -17.80 -8.71
C ILE A 83 3.49 -18.51 -9.57
N PRO A 84 3.36 -18.52 -10.92
CA PRO A 84 4.19 -19.36 -11.80
C PRO A 84 5.68 -18.99 -11.87
N GLU A 85 6.09 -17.84 -11.33
CA GLU A 85 7.49 -17.42 -11.18
C GLU A 85 7.76 -16.90 -9.76
N ASP A 86 7.30 -17.63 -8.74
CA ASP A 86 7.46 -17.27 -7.33
C ASP A 86 8.91 -17.47 -6.85
N ASP A 87 9.74 -16.43 -6.95
CA ASP A 87 11.01 -16.32 -6.23
C ASP A 87 10.81 -15.84 -4.77
N GLY A 88 9.56 -15.77 -4.28
CA GLY A 88 9.19 -15.28 -2.96
C GLY A 88 9.20 -13.76 -2.83
N ASN A 89 9.55 -13.01 -3.89
CA ASN A 89 9.81 -11.57 -3.88
C ASN A 89 8.95 -10.80 -4.90
N ASP A 90 7.78 -11.33 -5.28
CA ASP A 90 6.92 -10.64 -6.23
C ASP A 90 6.38 -9.31 -5.65
N LEU A 91 6.48 -8.24 -6.44
CA LEU A 91 5.94 -6.90 -6.14
C LEU A 91 4.44 -6.96 -5.86
N THR A 92 3.76 -7.97 -6.41
CA THR A 92 2.35 -8.26 -6.13
C THR A 92 2.09 -8.58 -4.64
N HIS A 93 3.05 -9.16 -3.92
CA HIS A 93 2.84 -9.49 -2.52
C HIS A 93 3.13 -8.32 -1.55
N THR A 94 3.87 -7.29 -2.00
CA THR A 94 4.34 -6.19 -1.11
C THR A 94 3.81 -4.80 -1.48
N PHE A 95 3.40 -4.55 -2.73
CA PHE A 95 3.02 -3.20 -3.19
C PHE A 95 1.75 -3.16 -4.05
N PHE A 96 0.87 -4.17 -3.98
CA PHE A 96 -0.36 -4.16 -4.78
C PHE A 96 -1.24 -2.95 -4.39
N ASN A 97 -1.34 -1.96 -5.30
CA ASN A 97 -2.09 -0.71 -5.16
C ASN A 97 -1.50 0.29 -4.13
N PRO A 98 -0.35 0.93 -4.44
CA PRO A 98 0.21 1.96 -3.56
C PRO A 98 -0.70 3.20 -3.53
N ASP A 99 -0.72 3.88 -2.38
CA ASP A 99 -1.45 5.15 -2.19
C ASP A 99 -0.97 6.23 -3.15
N ARG A 100 0.32 6.16 -3.47
CA ARG A 100 1.00 7.06 -4.38
C ARG A 100 2.34 6.47 -4.80
N GLU A 101 2.69 6.72 -6.04
CA GLU A 101 4.03 6.49 -6.56
C GLU A 101 4.47 7.68 -7.42
N GLY A 102 5.78 7.90 -7.55
CA GLY A 102 6.28 9.05 -8.29
C GLY A 102 7.74 9.39 -8.03
N TRP A 103 8.30 10.25 -8.89
CA TRP A 103 9.68 10.70 -8.76
C TRP A 103 9.80 11.87 -7.79
N LEU A 104 10.70 11.73 -6.81
CA LEU A 104 11.05 12.81 -5.90
C LEU A 104 12.56 12.94 -5.75
N LEU A 105 13.00 14.12 -5.33
CA LEU A 105 14.36 14.34 -4.85
C LEU A 105 14.39 14.21 -3.33
N LYS A 106 15.37 13.47 -2.79
CA LYS A 106 15.58 13.36 -1.34
C LYS A 106 16.97 13.81 -0.94
N LEU A 107 17.07 14.45 0.22
CA LEU A 107 18.35 14.78 0.83
C LEU A 107 18.93 13.58 1.59
N GLY A 108 20.24 13.38 1.48
CA GLY A 108 20.96 12.37 2.25
C GLY A 108 21.03 12.70 3.75
N GLY A 109 21.32 11.67 4.56
CA GLY A 109 21.27 11.72 6.02
C GLY A 109 22.52 12.39 6.58
N ARG A 110 23.59 11.61 6.76
CA ARG A 110 24.91 12.11 7.16
C ARG A 110 25.54 13.00 6.08
N VAL A 111 25.54 12.53 4.84
CA VAL A 111 26.05 13.28 3.68
C VAL A 111 24.86 13.97 2.99
N LYS A 112 24.88 15.30 2.94
CA LYS A 112 23.77 16.13 2.44
C LYS A 112 23.76 16.27 0.92
N THR A 113 23.69 15.15 0.21
CA THR A 113 23.53 15.11 -1.25
C THR A 113 22.09 14.84 -1.65
N TRP A 114 21.60 15.56 -2.66
CA TRP A 114 20.30 15.30 -3.26
C TRP A 114 20.36 14.13 -4.24
N LYS A 115 19.37 13.22 -4.18
CA LYS A 115 19.26 12.06 -5.07
C LYS A 115 17.82 11.94 -5.57
N ARG A 116 17.66 11.67 -6.88
CA ARG A 116 16.37 11.33 -7.49
C ARG A 116 16.08 9.87 -7.23
N ARG A 117 14.89 9.58 -6.70
CA ARG A 117 14.44 8.22 -6.36
C ARG A 117 12.98 8.06 -6.75
N TRP A 118 12.62 6.86 -7.17
CA TRP A 118 11.23 6.48 -7.39
C TRP A 118 10.64 6.14 -6.03
N PHE A 119 9.62 6.86 -5.59
CA PHE A 119 8.98 6.64 -4.31
C PHE A 119 7.70 5.85 -4.48
N ILE A 120 7.43 4.96 -3.54
CA ILE A 120 6.17 4.22 -3.41
C ILE A 120 5.70 4.39 -1.97
N LEU A 121 4.47 4.84 -1.78
CA LEU A 121 3.79 4.92 -0.49
C LEU A 121 2.78 3.79 -0.41
N THR A 122 2.94 2.88 0.55
CA THR A 122 1.99 1.80 0.85
C THR A 122 2.17 1.37 2.30
N ASP A 123 1.14 0.79 2.91
CA ASP A 123 1.22 0.14 4.23
C ASP A 123 1.90 1.01 5.30
N ASN A 124 1.56 2.30 5.30
CA ASN A 124 2.10 3.29 6.22
C ASN A 124 3.65 3.41 6.20
N CYS A 125 4.25 3.03 5.08
CA CYS A 125 5.68 3.06 4.82
C CYS A 125 5.96 3.79 3.52
N LEU A 126 7.04 4.56 3.52
CA LEU A 126 7.54 5.24 2.33
C LEU A 126 8.81 4.54 1.85
N TYR A 127 8.69 3.88 0.71
CA TYR A 127 9.74 3.14 0.03
C TYR A 127 10.36 4.03 -1.03
N TYR A 128 11.66 3.86 -1.27
CA TYR A 128 12.31 4.55 -2.38
C TYR A 128 13.33 3.66 -3.09
N PHE A 129 13.32 3.72 -4.41
CA PHE A 129 14.09 2.87 -5.32
C PHE A 129 15.04 3.73 -6.16
N GLU A 130 16.10 3.13 -6.66
CA GLU A 130 17.01 3.82 -7.57
C GLU A 130 16.41 3.90 -8.97
N TYR A 131 15.84 2.80 -9.44
CA TYR A 131 15.12 2.67 -10.70
C TYR A 131 13.71 2.12 -10.47
N THR A 132 12.80 2.38 -11.41
CA THR A 132 11.41 1.87 -11.38
C THR A 132 11.32 0.36 -11.58
N THR A 133 12.40 -0.25 -12.10
CA THR A 133 12.51 -1.69 -12.36
C THR A 133 13.18 -2.45 -11.22
N ASP A 134 13.62 -1.75 -10.17
CA ASP A 134 14.28 -2.38 -9.03
C ASP A 134 13.27 -3.22 -8.25
N LYS A 135 13.64 -4.47 -7.94
CA LYS A 135 12.84 -5.35 -7.08
C LYS A 135 12.98 -5.01 -5.59
N GLU A 136 14.16 -4.54 -5.18
CA GLU A 136 14.46 -4.22 -3.78
C GLU A 136 14.54 -2.71 -3.55
N PRO A 137 13.93 -2.18 -2.48
CA PRO A 137 14.00 -0.77 -2.18
C PRO A 137 15.41 -0.36 -1.75
N ARG A 138 15.84 0.81 -2.19
CA ARG A 138 17.06 1.44 -1.67
C ARG A 138 16.92 1.82 -0.21
N GLY A 139 15.69 2.09 0.25
CA GLY A 139 15.40 2.18 1.67
C GLY A 139 13.91 2.30 1.97
N ILE A 140 13.61 2.12 3.26
CA ILE A 140 12.25 2.03 3.79
C ILE A 140 12.15 2.98 4.98
N ILE A 141 11.13 3.83 4.96
CA ILE A 141 10.84 4.81 6.00
C ILE A 141 9.46 4.50 6.57
N PRO A 142 9.38 3.80 7.72
CA PRO A 142 8.14 3.69 8.47
C PRO A 142 7.61 5.09 8.83
N LEU A 143 6.33 5.35 8.56
CA LEU A 143 5.72 6.66 8.82
C LEU A 143 5.10 6.76 10.22
N GLU A 144 5.12 5.67 10.98
CA GLU A 144 4.66 5.63 12.37
C GLU A 144 5.35 6.72 13.21
N ASN A 145 4.54 7.48 13.94
CA ASN A 145 4.99 8.58 14.80
C ASN A 145 5.72 9.73 14.07
N LEU A 146 5.65 9.78 12.74
CA LEU A 146 6.17 10.90 11.97
C LEU A 146 5.07 11.93 11.69
N SER A 147 5.52 13.13 11.35
CA SER A 147 4.68 14.23 10.90
C SER A 147 5.35 14.96 9.74
N ILE A 148 4.55 15.70 8.99
CA ILE A 148 5.01 16.46 7.82
C ILE A 148 4.96 17.95 8.10
N ARG A 149 6.00 18.68 7.70
CA ARG A 149 6.00 20.14 7.61
C ARG A 149 6.59 20.61 6.29
N GLU A 150 6.13 21.76 5.82
CA GLU A 150 6.75 22.45 4.69
C GLU A 150 8.03 23.14 5.13
N VAL A 151 9.01 23.21 4.23
CA VAL A 151 10.26 23.93 4.46
C VAL A 151 10.72 24.62 3.19
N GLU A 152 11.39 25.76 3.36
CA GLU A 152 12.15 26.36 2.28
C GLU A 152 13.54 25.70 2.19
N ASP A 153 14.03 25.52 0.97
CA ASP A 153 15.39 25.07 0.71
C ASP A 153 16.07 26.01 -0.29
N PRO A 154 17.32 26.45 -0.04
CA PRO A 154 17.99 27.41 -0.91
C PRO A 154 18.20 26.94 -2.36
N ARG A 155 18.14 25.62 -2.61
CA ARG A 155 18.51 25.03 -3.90
C ARG A 155 17.43 24.16 -4.53
N LYS A 156 16.36 23.84 -3.80
CA LYS A 156 15.34 22.90 -4.25
C LYS A 156 13.93 23.44 -4.00
N PRO A 157 13.09 23.51 -5.03
CA PRO A 157 11.73 23.99 -4.86
C PRO A 157 10.89 22.94 -4.14
N ASN A 158 9.70 23.35 -3.71
CA ASN A 158 8.63 22.45 -3.31
C ASN A 158 9.04 21.45 -2.20
N CYS A 159 9.76 21.94 -1.19
CA CYS A 159 10.32 21.08 -0.16
C CYS A 159 9.38 20.84 1.02
N PHE A 160 9.45 19.63 1.57
CA PHE A 160 8.82 19.25 2.83
C PHE A 160 9.72 18.29 3.62
N GLU A 161 9.46 18.15 4.92
CA GLU A 161 10.21 17.28 5.82
C GLU A 161 9.30 16.29 6.54
N LEU A 162 9.75 15.03 6.60
CA LEU A 162 9.31 14.07 7.59
C LEU A 162 10.16 14.21 8.85
N TYR A 163 9.51 14.35 10.00
CA TYR A 163 10.17 14.48 11.30
C TYR A 163 9.34 13.82 12.39
N ASN A 164 9.97 13.40 13.48
CA ASN A 164 9.26 12.92 14.66
C ASN A 164 9.00 14.11 15.62
N PRO A 165 7.73 14.50 15.86
CA PRO A 165 7.42 15.64 16.73
C PRO A 165 7.68 15.34 18.21
N SER A 166 7.58 14.08 18.64
CA SER A 166 7.76 13.64 20.03
C SER A 166 9.24 13.50 20.41
N HIS A 167 10.11 13.24 19.44
CA HIS A 167 11.53 12.96 19.65
C HIS A 167 12.43 13.90 18.83
N LYS A 168 12.38 15.21 19.15
CA LYS A 168 13.16 16.23 18.44
C LYS A 168 14.67 15.95 18.55
N GLY A 169 15.34 15.86 17.40
CA GLY A 169 16.79 15.64 17.33
C GLY A 169 17.22 14.17 17.32
N GLN A 170 16.30 13.23 17.53
CA GLN A 170 16.61 11.80 17.44
C GLN A 170 16.56 11.31 15.99
N VAL A 171 17.29 10.23 15.72
CA VAL A 171 17.31 9.57 14.42
C VAL A 171 15.98 8.85 14.20
N ILE A 172 15.38 9.06 13.03
CA ILE A 172 14.18 8.35 12.58
C ILE A 172 14.56 6.92 12.27
N LYS A 173 13.83 5.97 12.88
CA LYS A 173 13.98 4.54 12.61
C LYS A 173 13.61 4.25 11.15
N ALA A 174 14.59 3.83 10.37
CA ALA A 174 14.47 3.52 8.95
C ALA A 174 15.63 2.59 8.54
N CYS A 175 15.54 1.94 7.39
CA CYS A 175 16.64 1.17 6.83
C CYS A 175 16.98 1.63 5.40
N LYS A 176 18.23 1.36 4.99
CA LYS A 176 18.70 1.60 3.62
C LYS A 176 19.73 0.56 3.21
N THR A 177 19.85 0.34 1.91
CA THR A 177 20.86 -0.54 1.32
C THR A 177 22.07 0.28 0.87
N GLU A 178 23.27 -0.11 1.33
CA GLU A 178 24.53 0.51 0.91
C GLU A 178 24.93 0.06 -0.51
N ALA A 179 26.06 0.55 -1.03
CA ALA A 179 26.51 0.20 -2.38
C ALA A 179 26.92 -1.28 -2.50
N ASP A 180 27.30 -1.91 -1.39
CA ASP A 180 27.70 -3.32 -1.31
C ASP A 180 26.53 -4.28 -1.01
N GLY A 181 25.29 -3.78 -1.02
CA GLY A 181 24.10 -4.59 -0.77
C GLY A 181 23.75 -4.78 0.71
N ARG A 182 24.55 -4.29 1.66
CA ARG A 182 24.22 -4.42 3.09
C ARG A 182 23.08 -3.49 3.49
N VAL A 183 22.13 -4.04 4.26
CA VAL A 183 21.06 -3.27 4.89
C VAL A 183 21.57 -2.67 6.21
N VAL A 184 21.46 -1.36 6.34
CA VAL A 184 21.90 -0.60 7.53
C VAL A 184 20.81 0.36 7.99
N GLU A 185 20.89 0.82 9.24
CA GLU A 185 19.98 1.83 9.76
C GLU A 185 20.17 3.19 9.07
N GLY A 186 19.05 3.91 8.93
CA GLY A 186 19.02 5.30 8.50
C GLY A 186 19.78 6.21 9.46
N ASN A 187 20.31 7.32 8.94
CA ASN A 187 21.05 8.32 9.73
C ASN A 187 20.34 9.68 9.67
N HIS A 188 19.03 9.66 9.55
CA HIS A 188 18.21 10.84 9.28
C HIS A 188 17.50 11.27 10.56
N VAL A 189 17.76 12.49 11.03
CA VAL A 189 16.91 13.15 12.03
C VAL A 189 15.64 13.70 11.39
N VAL A 190 15.74 14.11 10.12
CA VAL A 190 14.63 14.50 9.25
C VAL A 190 14.88 13.98 7.84
N TYR A 191 13.82 13.62 7.12
CA TYR A 191 13.88 13.37 5.69
C TYR A 191 13.34 14.58 4.94
N ARG A 192 14.25 15.38 4.37
CA ARG A 192 13.88 16.47 3.47
C ARG A 192 13.70 15.95 2.05
N ILE A 193 12.56 16.28 1.45
CA ILE A 193 12.10 15.81 0.15
C ILE A 193 11.69 17.03 -0.68
N SER A 194 11.93 16.99 -1.99
CA SER A 194 11.56 18.03 -2.96
C SER A 194 10.77 17.40 -4.09
N ALA A 195 9.59 17.97 -4.37
CA ALA A 195 8.71 17.56 -5.45
C ALA A 195 8.95 18.36 -6.75
N PRO A 196 8.61 17.82 -7.93
CA PRO A 196 8.85 18.50 -9.19
C PRO A 196 7.98 19.75 -9.37
N SER A 197 6.73 19.71 -8.88
CA SER A 197 5.80 20.85 -8.89
C SER A 197 5.17 21.12 -7.51
N PRO A 198 4.59 22.32 -7.31
CA PRO A 198 3.78 22.62 -6.11
C PRO A 198 2.58 21.67 -5.95
N GLU A 199 1.93 21.29 -7.05
CA GLU A 199 0.79 20.39 -7.06
C GLU A 199 1.21 19.00 -6.58
N GLU A 200 2.31 18.46 -7.12
CA GLU A 200 2.87 17.18 -6.68
C GLU A 200 3.29 17.22 -5.21
N LYS A 201 3.83 18.36 -4.72
CA LYS A 201 4.14 18.53 -3.30
C LYS A 201 2.90 18.36 -2.42
N GLU A 202 1.84 19.08 -2.74
CA GLU A 202 0.58 19.05 -2.00
C GLU A 202 -0.01 17.64 -2.00
N GLU A 203 -0.02 17.02 -3.17
CA GLU A 203 -0.46 15.66 -3.41
C GLU A 203 0.30 14.61 -2.58
N TRP A 204 1.63 14.68 -2.55
CA TRP A 204 2.46 13.80 -1.72
C TRP A 204 2.21 14.02 -0.23
N MET A 205 2.19 15.28 0.21
CA MET A 205 1.93 15.61 1.62
C MET A 205 0.54 15.14 2.07
N LYS A 206 -0.47 15.27 1.20
CA LYS A 206 -1.83 14.78 1.45
C LYS A 206 -1.86 13.25 1.57
N SER A 207 -1.25 12.52 0.64
CA SER A 207 -1.22 11.05 0.69
C SER A 207 -0.47 10.54 1.91
N ILE A 208 0.69 11.10 2.25
CA ILE A 208 1.47 10.68 3.43
C ILE A 208 0.69 11.00 4.73
N ARG A 209 0.06 12.17 4.85
CA ARG A 209 -0.80 12.47 6.02
C ARG A 209 -1.97 11.50 6.14
N ALA A 210 -2.60 11.17 5.01
CA ALA A 210 -3.68 10.19 4.97
C ALA A 210 -3.19 8.82 5.44
N SER A 211 -2.07 8.33 4.91
CA SER A 211 -1.45 7.05 5.30
C SER A 211 -1.11 7.02 6.80
N ILE A 212 -0.45 8.07 7.33
CA ILE A 212 -0.16 8.20 8.78
C ILE A 212 -1.44 8.10 9.63
N SER A 213 -2.57 8.54 9.09
CA SER A 213 -3.87 8.56 9.78
C SER A 213 -4.78 7.36 9.50
N ARG A 214 -4.49 6.53 8.48
CA ARG A 214 -5.45 5.55 7.93
C ARG A 214 -4.77 4.35 7.29
N ASP A 215 -5.41 3.20 7.46
CA ASP A 215 -5.18 2.01 6.63
C ASP A 215 -5.73 2.26 5.21
N PRO A 216 -4.89 2.36 4.17
CA PRO A 216 -5.30 2.85 2.87
C PRO A 216 -6.02 1.83 1.98
N PHE A 217 -5.76 0.54 2.21
CA PHE A 217 -6.44 -0.53 1.49
C PHE A 217 -7.95 -0.55 1.83
N TYR A 218 -8.28 -0.26 3.09
CA TYR A 218 -9.68 -0.08 3.49
C TYR A 218 -10.37 1.11 2.81
N ASP A 219 -9.64 2.17 2.41
CA ASP A 219 -10.24 3.35 1.77
C ASP A 219 -10.57 3.13 0.27
N MET A 220 -9.77 2.32 -0.47
CA MET A 220 -10.10 1.90 -1.84
C MET A 220 -11.31 0.96 -1.86
N LEU A 221 -11.33 -0.04 -0.97
CA LEU A 221 -12.50 -0.89 -0.74
C LEU A 221 -13.71 -0.06 -0.29
N ALA A 222 -13.52 0.90 0.62
CA ALA A 222 -14.61 1.76 1.09
C ALA A 222 -15.15 2.67 -0.01
N THR A 223 -14.31 3.19 -0.92
CA THR A 223 -14.76 4.04 -2.04
C THR A 223 -15.61 3.27 -3.04
N ARG A 224 -15.22 2.04 -3.41
CA ARG A 224 -16.06 1.18 -4.26
C ARG A 224 -17.29 0.66 -3.51
N LYS A 225 -17.18 0.27 -2.22
CA LYS A 225 -18.33 -0.06 -1.36
C LYS A 225 -19.32 1.12 -1.26
N ARG A 226 -18.85 2.37 -1.23
CA ARG A 226 -19.70 3.58 -1.27
C ARG A 226 -20.41 3.75 -2.61
N ARG A 227 -19.77 3.47 -3.75
CA ARG A 227 -20.45 3.48 -5.08
C ARG A 227 -21.55 2.42 -5.16
N ILE A 228 -21.25 1.23 -4.66
CA ILE A 228 -22.16 0.08 -4.52
C ILE A 228 -23.35 0.46 -3.61
N ALA A 229 -23.11 1.17 -2.51
CA ALA A 229 -24.17 1.60 -1.58
C ALA A 229 -25.02 2.80 -2.08
N ASN A 230 -24.44 3.69 -2.89
CA ASN A 230 -25.06 4.95 -3.32
C ASN A 230 -25.82 4.87 -4.66
N LYS A 231 -25.93 3.68 -5.29
CA LYS A 231 -26.75 3.45 -6.49
C LYS A 231 -28.25 3.25 -6.19
N LYS A 232 -28.69 3.50 -4.95
CA LYS A 232 -30.10 3.52 -4.54
C LYS A 232 -30.77 4.85 -4.85
#